data_AF-A0A355D4R5-F1
#
_entry.id   AF-A0A355D4R5-F1
#
_cell.length_a   1.000
_cell.length_b   1.000
_cell.length_c   1.000
_cell.angle_alpha   90.00
_cell.angle_beta   90.00
_cell.angle_gamma   90.00
#
_symmetry.space_group_name_H-M   'P 1'
#
loop_
_entity.id
_entity.type
_entity.pdbx_description
1 polymer ?
#
loop_
_entity_poly.entity_id
_entity_poly.type
_entity_poly.pdbx_seq_one_letter_code
_entity_poly.pdbx_strand_id
1 'polypeptide(L)' 'NVISITNVRGYWRPLEGSNPFIGEVGKVCEGQECKIEIRCKKEYVRNAIKVIKKIHPYEEPLINIIPIINELFE' A
#
# COMPACT_ATOMS: atom_id res chain seq x y z
N ASN A 1 -15.65 10.97 -4.28
CA ASN A 1 -14.31 10.35 -4.29
C ASN A 1 -14.31 9.20 -5.27
N VAL A 2 -13.42 9.22 -6.24
CA VAL A 2 -13.22 8.10 -7.19
C VAL A 2 -12.05 7.27 -6.66
N ILE A 3 -12.18 5.95 -6.76
CA ILE A 3 -11.13 4.97 -6.47
C ILE A 3 -10.81 4.23 -7.76
N SER A 4 -9.52 4.00 -8.02
CA SER A 4 -9.05 3.08 -9.06
C SER A 4 -8.42 1.87 -8.39
N ILE A 5 -8.69 0.68 -8.94
CA ILE A 5 -8.11 -0.57 -8.47
C ILE A 5 -7.50 -1.26 -9.68
N THR A 6 -6.22 -1.63 -9.57
CA THR A 6 -5.49 -2.41 -10.58
C THR A 6 -5.03 -3.72 -9.96
N ASN A 7 -5.35 -4.84 -10.60
CA ASN A 7 -4.83 -6.15 -10.20
C ASN A 7 -3.34 -6.23 -10.60
N VAL A 8 -2.48 -6.60 -9.66
CA VAL A 8 -1.03 -6.65 -9.84
C VAL A 8 -0.46 -7.95 -9.29
N ARG A 9 0.75 -8.32 -9.74
CA ARG A 9 1.52 -9.40 -9.13
C ARG A 9 2.60 -8.79 -8.23
N GLY A 10 2.48 -9.03 -6.93
CA GLY A 10 3.42 -8.58 -5.93
C GLY A 10 4.59 -9.55 -5.77
N TYR A 11 5.74 -9.02 -5.38
CA TYR A 11 6.93 -9.80 -5.02
C TYR A 11 7.52 -9.24 -3.74
N TRP A 12 7.85 -10.12 -2.80
CA TRP A 12 8.47 -9.73 -1.54
C TRP A 12 9.48 -10.79 -1.09
N ARG A 13 10.36 -10.40 -0.17
CA ARG A 13 11.31 -11.31 0.49
C ARG A 13 11.29 -11.02 1.98
N PRO A 14 10.70 -11.88 2.81
CA PRO A 14 10.73 -11.69 4.26
C PRO A 14 12.17 -11.69 4.75
N LEU A 15 12.48 -10.75 5.65
CA LEU A 15 13.79 -10.62 6.27
C LEU A 15 13.81 -11.36 7.62
N GLU A 16 15.00 -11.55 8.17
CA GLU A 16 15.14 -12.13 9.50
C GLU A 16 14.41 -11.26 10.54
N GLY A 17 13.61 -11.91 11.40
CA GLY A 17 12.76 -11.22 12.38
C GLY A 17 11.40 -10.74 11.87
N SER A 18 11.12 -10.84 10.56
CA SER A 18 9.77 -10.53 10.02
C SER A 18 8.75 -11.62 10.37
N ASN A 19 7.47 -11.24 10.52
CA ASN A 19 6.35 -12.18 10.66
C ASN A 19 5.45 -12.14 9.40
N PRO A 20 5.90 -12.68 8.25
CA PRO A 20 5.15 -12.56 7.00
C PRO A 20 3.85 -13.36 7.06
N PHE A 21 2.78 -12.80 6.49
CA PHE A 21 1.52 -13.54 6.32
C PHE A 21 1.69 -14.75 5.39
N ILE A 22 2.49 -14.59 4.31
CA ILE A 22 2.87 -15.65 3.36
C ILE A 22 4.37 -15.51 3.06
N GLY A 23 5.09 -16.63 3.05
CA GLY A 23 6.47 -16.72 2.57
C GLY A 23 7.46 -17.24 3.61
N GLU A 24 8.67 -17.58 3.14
CA GLU A 24 9.78 -18.05 3.98
C GLU A 24 10.89 -17.00 4.05
N VAL A 25 11.51 -16.84 5.22
CA VAL A 25 12.61 -15.90 5.43
C VAL A 25 13.74 -16.15 4.42
N GLY A 26 14.21 -15.07 3.79
CA GLY A 26 15.31 -15.11 2.80
C GLY A 26 14.90 -15.57 1.40
N LYS A 27 13.68 -16.10 1.19
CA LYS A 27 13.19 -16.51 -0.13
C LYS A 27 12.30 -15.45 -0.76
N VAL A 28 12.40 -15.30 -2.08
CA VAL A 28 11.45 -14.47 -2.84
C VAL A 28 10.13 -15.21 -2.93
N CYS A 29 9.06 -14.51 -2.60
CA CYS A 29 7.68 -14.96 -2.71
C CYS A 29 6.91 -14.01 -3.63
N GLU A 30 5.81 -14.50 -4.17
CA GLU A 30 4.94 -13.73 -5.06
C GLU A 30 3.47 -14.06 -4.81
N GLY A 31 2.59 -13.16 -5.22
CA GLY A 31 1.15 -13.34 -5.04
C GLY A 31 0.32 -12.37 -5.86
N GLN A 32 -0.96 -12.68 -6.01
CA GLN A 32 -1.94 -11.76 -6.59
C GLN A 32 -2.27 -10.68 -5.57
N GLU A 33 -2.09 -9.42 -5.95
CA GLU A 33 -2.38 -8.26 -5.12
C GLU A 33 -3.25 -7.25 -5.88
N CYS A 34 -3.68 -6.20 -5.18
CA CYS A 34 -4.36 -5.06 -5.79
C CYS A 34 -3.67 -3.75 -5.40
N LYS A 35 -3.41 -2.90 -6.40
CA LYS A 35 -2.98 -1.52 -6.20
C LYS A 35 -4.23 -0.64 -6.16
N ILE A 36 -4.42 0.03 -5.02
CA ILE A 36 -5.56 0.93 -4.80
C ILE A 36 -5.07 2.38 -4.86
N GLU A 37 -5.71 3.21 -5.68
CA GLU A 37 -5.39 4.62 -5.86
C GLU A 37 -6.63 5.48 -5.60
N ILE A 38 -6.50 6.46 -4.71
CA ILE A 38 -7.59 7.34 -4.31
C ILE A 38 -7.07 8.75 -4.08
N ARG A 39 -7.84 9.76 -4.51
CA ARG A 39 -7.56 11.17 -4.16
C ARG A 39 -7.87 11.40 -2.69
N CYS A 40 -6.89 11.87 -1.92
CA CYS A 40 -7.04 12.16 -0.50
C CYS A 40 -6.71 13.62 -0.24
N LYS A 41 -7.57 14.35 0.47
CA LYS A 41 -7.23 15.70 0.93
C LYS A 41 -6.14 15.63 2.00
N LYS A 42 -5.25 16.62 2.02
CA LYS A 42 -4.05 16.64 2.88
C LYS A 42 -4.38 16.44 4.36
N GLU A 43 -5.47 17.05 4.84
CA GLU A 43 -5.92 16.95 6.23
C GLU A 43 -6.29 15.53 6.67
N TYR A 44 -6.65 14.65 5.73
CA TYR A 44 -7.06 13.27 6.03
C TYR A 44 -5.95 12.23 5.90
N VAL A 45 -4.80 12.57 5.28
CA VAL A 45 -3.73 11.62 4.97
C VAL A 45 -3.25 10.83 6.20
N ARG A 46 -3.02 11.51 7.32
CA ARG A 46 -2.56 10.85 8.56
C ARG A 46 -3.59 9.85 9.11
N ASN A 47 -4.87 10.23 9.08
CA ASN A 47 -5.95 9.36 9.54
C ASN A 47 -6.13 8.16 8.61
N ALA A 48 -6.04 8.38 7.30
CA ALA A 48 -6.10 7.30 6.31
C ALA A 48 -4.99 6.26 6.54
N ILE A 49 -3.73 6.69 6.70
CA ILE A 49 -2.61 5.79 7.00
C ILE A 49 -2.87 4.98 8.27
N LYS A 50 -3.33 5.64 9.35
CA LYS A 50 -3.61 4.98 10.63
C LYS A 50 -4.67 3.89 10.49
N VAL A 51 -5.73 4.17 9.75
CA VAL A 51 -6.81 3.19 9.51
C VAL A 51 -6.30 2.04 8.65
N ILE A 52 -5.59 2.32 7.55
CA ILE A 52 -5.02 1.30 6.67
C ILE A 52 -4.12 0.37 7.48
N LYS A 53 -3.14 0.89 8.21
CA LYS A 53 -2.24 0.08 9.05
C LYS A 53 -2.97 -0.75 10.12
N LYS A 54 -4.14 -0.30 10.59
CA LYS A 54 -4.93 -1.04 11.59
C LYS A 54 -5.68 -2.23 10.98
N ILE A 55 -6.17 -2.10 9.75
CA ILE A 55 -7.03 -3.12 9.11
C ILE A 55 -6.30 -4.00 8.11
N HIS A 56 -5.14 -3.57 7.62
CA HIS A 56 -4.40 -4.28 6.59
C HIS A 56 -3.80 -5.57 7.17
N PRO A 57 -3.87 -6.70 6.44
CA PRO A 57 -3.39 -7.99 6.94
C PRO A 57 -1.87 -8.05 7.10
N TYR A 58 -1.13 -7.31 6.27
CA TYR A 58 0.33 -7.28 6.34
C TYR A 58 0.84 -6.36 7.45
N GLU A 59 1.95 -6.77 8.06
CA GLU A 59 2.70 -5.99 9.05
C GLU A 59 3.10 -4.61 8.51
N GLU A 60 3.60 -4.57 7.27
CA GLU A 60 3.97 -3.34 6.58
C GLU A 60 3.22 -3.20 5.23
N PRO A 61 2.11 -2.46 5.18
CA PRO A 61 1.45 -2.14 3.91
C PRO A 61 2.29 -1.14 3.09
N LEU A 62 2.39 -1.39 1.78
CA LEU A 62 2.98 -0.44 0.84
C LEU A 62 2.04 0.77 0.64
N ILE A 63 2.48 1.95 1.07
CA ILE A 63 1.69 3.19 0.96
C ILE A 63 2.54 4.27 0.30
N ASN A 64 2.06 4.79 -0.83
CA ASN A 64 2.66 5.94 -1.52
C ASN A 64 1.77 7.18 -1.36
N ILE A 65 2.37 8.31 -0.96
CA ILE A 65 1.70 9.62 -0.97
C ILE A 65 2.31 10.44 -2.10
N ILE A 66 1.51 10.70 -3.13
CA ILE A 66 1.93 11.44 -4.32
C ILE A 66 1.16 12.76 -4.36
N PRO A 67 1.83 13.92 -4.31
CA PRO A 67 1.17 15.22 -4.51
C PRO A 67 0.57 15.30 -5.91
N ILE A 68 -0.71 15.66 -5.99
CA ILE A 68 -1.40 15.93 -7.25
C ILE A 68 -1.43 17.44 -7.44
N ILE A 69 -0.74 17.92 -8.48
CA ILE A 69 -0.53 19.36 -8.72
C ILE A 69 -1.25 19.86 -9.98
N ASN A 70 -2.22 19.09 -10.51
CA ASN A 70 -3.01 19.47 -11.67
C ASN A 70 -3.60 20.89 -11.54
N GLU A 71 -4.06 21.23 -10.33
CA GLU A 71 -4.64 22.54 -9.98
C GLU A 71 -3.64 23.72 -10.14
N LEU A 72 -2.33 23.47 -10.24
CA LEU A 72 -1.33 24.50 -10.55
C LEU A 72 -1.25 24.84 -12.05
N PHE A 73 -1.85 24.02 -12.90
CA PHE A 73 -1.80 24.13 -14.36
C PHE A 73 -3.20 24.24 -15.00
N GLU A 74 -4.24 24.31 -14.18
CA GLU A 74 -5.62 24.60 -14.58
C GLU A 74 -5.86 26.11 -14.69
#